data_AF-A0A5K0ZCI8-F1
#
_entry.id   AF-A0A5K0ZCI8-F1
#
_cell.length_a   1.000
_cell.length_b   1.000
_cell.length_c   1.000
_cell.angle_alpha   90.00
_cell.angle_beta   90.00
_cell.angle_gamma   90.00
#
_symmetry.space_group_name_H-M   'P 1'
#
loop_
_entity.id
_entity.type
_entity.pdbx_description
1 polymer ?
#
loop_
_entity_poly.entity_id
_entity_poly.type
_entity_poly.pdbx_seq_one_letter_code
_entity_poly.pdbx_strand_id
1 'polypeptide(L)' 'GSVSVSMSIYQTLFCFICSHLTSGEKDGDELKRNADVKEIIRRTRFNLGSIDLPKTIFDH' A
#
# COMPACT_ATOMS: atom_id res chain seq x y z
N GLY A 1 -7.77 0.79 8.56
CA GLY A 1 -7.29 -0.47 7.96
C GLY A 1 -7.29 -0.38 6.44
N SER A 2 -6.69 -1.34 5.73
CA SER A 2 -6.60 -1.31 4.26
C SER A 2 -6.81 -2.67 3.61
N VAL A 3 -7.20 -2.64 2.35
CA VAL A 3 -7.23 -3.79 1.43
C VAL A 3 -6.42 -3.41 0.19
N SER A 4 -5.61 -4.35 -0.31
CA SER A 4 -4.76 -4.13 -1.47
C SER A 4 -4.89 -5.28 -2.49
N VAL A 5 -4.86 -4.93 -3.78
CA VAL A 5 -4.96 -5.87 -4.90
C VAL A 5 -3.91 -5.49 -5.93
N SER A 6 -3.15 -6.47 -6.41
CA SER A 6 -2.19 -6.31 -7.51
C SER A 6 -2.58 -7.16 -8.70
N MET A 7 -2.36 -6.64 -9.91
CA MET A 7 -2.51 -7.40 -11.15
C MET A 7 -1.58 -6.86 -12.25
N SER A 8 -1.39 -7.65 -13.31
CA SER A 8 -0.77 -7.20 -14.55
C SER A 8 -1.80 -6.99 -15.65
N ILE A 9 -1.64 -5.93 -16.44
CA ILE A 9 -2.30 -5.76 -17.74
C ILE A 9 -1.18 -5.75 -18.78
N TYR A 10 -1.14 -6.75 -19.65
CA TYR A 10 0.01 -7.03 -20.51
C TYR A 10 1.31 -7.13 -19.68
N GLN A 11 2.24 -6.18 -19.86
CA GLN A 11 3.54 -6.11 -19.18
C GLN A 11 3.57 -5.02 -18.10
N THR A 12 2.45 -4.34 -17.85
CA THR A 12 2.36 -3.26 -16.86
C THR A 12 1.69 -3.77 -15.59
N LEU A 13 2.32 -3.50 -14.45
CA LEU A 13 1.75 -3.83 -13.15
C LEU A 13 0.97 -2.69 -12.56
N PHE A 14 -0.15 -3.05 -11.93
CA PHE A 14 -1.01 -2.15 -11.20
C PHE A 14 -1.19 -2.67 -9.78
N CYS A 15 -1.13 -1.76 -8.83
CA CYS A 15 -1.49 -1.98 -7.44
C CYS A 15 -2.58 -0.97 -7.06
N PHE A 16 -3.69 -1.48 -6.53
CA PHE A 16 -4.78 -0.66 -6.01
C PHE A 16 -4.89 -0.87 -4.51
N ILE A 17 -4.96 0.24 -3.77
CA ILE A 17 -5.06 0.23 -2.31
C ILE A 17 -6.26 1.06 -1.91
N CYS A 18 -7.20 0.41 -1.21
CA CYS A 18 -8.28 1.09 -0.51
C CYS A 18 -7.91 1.16 0.97
N SER A 19 -7.98 2.35 1.56
CA SER A 19 -7.60 2.56 2.95
C SER A 19 -8.62 3.42 3.70
N HIS A 20 -8.78 3.09 4.98
CA HIS A 20 -9.45 3.91 5.97
C HIS A 20 -8.41 4.25 7.03
N LEU A 21 -8.01 5.52 7.08
CA LEU A 21 -6.99 6.01 8.00
C LEU A 21 -7.62 6.61 9.27
N THR A 22 -6.79 6.88 10.27
CA THR A 22 -7.17 7.62 11.47
C THR A 22 -7.80 8.97 11.09
N SER A 23 -9.00 9.22 11.62
CA SER A 23 -9.75 10.48 11.49
C SER A 23 -9.51 11.41 12.69
N GLY A 24 -9.90 12.68 12.57
CA GLY A 24 -9.71 13.69 13.61
C GLY A 24 -8.68 14.76 13.22
N GLU A 25 -8.75 15.89 13.92
CA GLU A 25 -7.93 17.09 13.70
C GLU A 25 -7.20 17.52 14.99
N LYS A 26 -7.10 16.64 15.99
CA LYS A 26 -6.35 16.95 17.22
C LYS A 26 -4.85 16.81 16.97
N ASP A 27 -4.06 17.50 17.78
CA ASP A 27 -2.60 17.36 17.75
C ASP A 27 -2.19 15.88 17.89
N GLY A 28 -1.41 15.40 16.91
CA GLY A 28 -0.92 14.03 16.84
C GLY A 28 -1.81 13.06 16.06
N ASP A 29 -3.02 13.45 15.64
CA ASP A 29 -3.83 12.63 14.74
C ASP A 29 -3.19 12.56 13.34
N GLU A 30 -2.47 13.60 12.91
CA GLU A 30 -1.63 13.57 11.70
C GLU A 30 -0.49 12.55 11.81
N LEU A 31 0.13 12.43 12.98
CA LEU A 31 1.19 11.44 13.21
C LEU A 31 0.63 10.02 13.16
N LYS A 32 -0.55 9.78 13.77
CA LYS A 32 -1.24 8.47 13.69
C LYS A 32 -1.63 8.12 12.26
N ARG A 33 -2.17 9.08 11.51
CA ARG A 33 -2.58 8.91 10.12
C ARG A 33 -1.36 8.61 9.22
N ASN A 34 -0.22 9.25 9.49
CA ASN A 34 1.05 8.92 8.82
C ASN A 34 1.57 7.52 9.23
N ALA A 35 1.39 7.11 10.48
CA ALA A 35 1.74 5.76 10.92
C ALA A 35 0.87 4.69 10.25
N ASP A 36 -0.43 4.96 10.07
CA ASP A 36 -1.33 4.08 9.30
C ASP A 36 -0.81 3.88 7.88
N VAL A 37 -0.42 4.97 7.18
CA VAL A 37 0.15 4.89 5.83
C VAL A 37 1.41 4.01 5.81
N LYS A 38 2.34 4.21 6.75
CA LYS A 38 3.56 3.40 6.86
C LYS A 38 3.24 1.91 7.04
N GLU A 39 2.25 1.60 7.86
CA GLU A 39 1.85 0.21 8.11
C GLU A 39 1.14 -0.42 6.91
N ILE A 40 0.31 0.34 6.19
CA ILE A 40 -0.33 -0.11 4.95
C ILE A 40 0.71 -0.46 3.90
N ILE A 41 1.72 0.40 3.73
CA ILE A 41 2.84 0.16 2.81
C ILE A 41 3.61 -1.09 3.23
N ARG A 42 3.94 -1.24 4.52
CA ARG A 42 4.66 -2.41 5.04
C ARG A 42 3.90 -3.73 4.80
N ARG A 43 2.57 -3.70 4.91
CA ARG A 43 1.71 -4.89 4.72
C ARG A 43 1.42 -5.19 3.25
N THR A 44 1.47 -4.20 2.38
CA THR A 44 1.19 -4.36 0.95
C THR A 44 2.40 -4.95 0.23
N ARG A 45 2.49 -6.29 0.28
CA ARG A 45 3.54 -7.08 -0.38
C ARG A 45 2.89 -8.12 -1.29
N PHE A 46 3.32 -8.16 -2.55
CA PHE A 46 2.79 -9.11 -3.53
C PHE A 46 3.90 -10.06 -3.96
N ASN A 47 3.64 -11.37 -3.87
CA ASN A 47 4.55 -12.38 -4.38
C ASN A 47 4.20 -12.62 -5.85
N LEU A 48 5.07 -12.17 -6.75
CA LEU A 48 4.94 -12.44 -8.17
C LEU A 48 5.84 -13.62 -8.53
N GLY A 49 5.24 -14.74 -8.92
CA GLY A 49 6.01 -15.91 -9.37
C GLY A 49 6.87 -15.57 -10.59
N SER A 50 8.15 -15.96 -10.54
CA SER A 50 9.13 -16.05 -11.65
C SER A 50 9.33 -14.84 -12.59
N ILE A 51 8.74 -13.68 -12.33
CA ILE A 51 8.94 -12.47 -13.12
C ILE A 51 9.47 -11.38 -12.18
N ASP A 52 10.66 -10.87 -12.45
CA ASP A 52 11.35 -9.89 -11.61
C ASP A 52 10.65 -8.54 -11.74
N LEU A 53 9.76 -8.26 -10.79
CA LEU A 53 8.83 -7.14 -10.80
C LEU A 53 8.76 -6.52 -9.40
N PRO A 54 8.34 -5.24 -9.29
CA PRO A 54 8.29 -4.49 -8.05
C PRO A 54 7.62 -5.27 -6.91
N LYS A 55 8.36 -5.46 -5.80
CA LYS A 55 7.99 -6.36 -4.69
C LYS A 55 7.26 -5.61 -3.58
N THR A 56 7.40 -4.30 -3.57
CA THR A 56 6.79 -3.37 -2.62
C THR A 56 6.12 -2.23 -3.37
N ILE A 57 5.19 -1.55 -2.71
CA ILE A 57 4.55 -0.34 -3.28
C ILE A 57 5.56 0.76 -3.66
N PHE A 58 6.74 0.80 -3.02
CA PHE A 58 7.78 1.79 -3.34
C PHE A 58 8.58 1.46 -4.62
N ASP A 59 8.46 0.23 -5.12
CA ASP A 59 9.19 -0.21 -6.31
C ASP A 59 8.41 0.08 -7.62
N HIS A 60 7.15 0.52 -7.52
CA HIS A 60 6.34 1.02 -8.64
C HIS A 60 6.75 2.45 -9.02
#